data_AF-A0A2V8S294-F1
#
_entry.id   AF-A0A2V8S294-F1
#
_cell.length_a   1.000
_cell.length_b   1.000
_cell.length_c   1.000
_cell.angle_alpha   90.00
_cell.angle_beta   90.00
_cell.angle_gamma   90.00
#
_symmetry.space_group_name_H-M   'P 1'
#
loop_
_entity.id
_entity.type
_entity.pdbx_description
1 polymer ?
#
loop_
_entity_poly.entity_id
_entity_poly.type
_entity_poly.pdbx_seq_one_letter_code
_entity_poly.pdbx_strand_id
1 'polypeptide(L)'
;MAEDVKELTDEEVRARIIRLGFDGEQSRFARFCELLRAGLPRGTGVALRGSVVTNSRWEDGTPFDAKGPRTSDLDVTLVGRDVMEYWHEAAYYIPGLHTKPLGDKDPDIAPGLNPLREELQRLVRRPVNFQATSDLILFARDVLFGQPYVTLIEAAKDS
;
A
#
# COMPACT_ATOMS: atom_id res chain seq x y z
N MET A 1 18.47 -11.93 10.84
CA MET A 1 17.16 -11.68 11.49
C MET A 1 16.74 -10.29 11.07
N ALA A 2 15.66 -10.13 10.30
CA ALA A 2 15.11 -8.80 10.06
C ALA A 2 14.63 -8.24 11.41
N GLU A 3 15.01 -7.01 11.76
CA GLU A 3 14.52 -6.38 12.98
C GLU A 3 13.00 -6.27 12.91
N ASP A 4 12.34 -6.70 13.99
CA ASP A 4 10.89 -6.63 14.10
C ASP A 4 10.49 -5.15 13.96
N VAL A 5 9.53 -4.88 13.08
CA VAL A 5 9.02 -3.51 12.83
C VAL A 5 8.53 -2.87 14.13
N LYS A 6 8.06 -3.69 15.08
CA LYS A 6 7.58 -3.22 16.39
C LYS A 6 8.69 -2.64 17.28
N GLU A 7 9.95 -2.93 16.98
CA GLU A 7 11.11 -2.42 17.73
C GLU A 7 11.68 -1.14 17.11
N LEU A 8 11.17 -0.73 15.94
CA LEU A 8 11.65 0.43 15.21
C LEU A 8 10.76 1.65 15.50
N THR A 9 11.39 2.81 15.55
CA THR A 9 10.70 4.10 15.52
C THR A 9 10.07 4.35 14.14
N ASP A 10 9.05 5.20 14.08
CA ASP A 10 8.42 5.61 12.82
C ASP A 10 9.42 6.16 11.79
N GLU A 11 10.47 6.85 12.27
CA GLU A 11 11.54 7.39 11.43
C GLU A 11 12.40 6.27 10.82
N GLU A 12 12.76 5.26 11.60
CA GLU A 12 13.52 4.10 11.13
C GLU A 12 12.71 3.25 10.14
N VAL A 13 11.42 3.04 10.40
CA VAL A 13 10.54 2.34 9.46
C VAL A 13 10.41 3.13 8.16
N ARG A 14 10.26 4.46 8.23
CA ARG A 14 10.23 5.32 7.05
C ARG A 14 11.55 5.25 6.27
N ALA A 15 12.69 5.35 6.95
CA ALA A 15 14.01 5.24 6.32
C ALA A 15 14.18 3.89 5.62
N ARG A 16 13.71 2.79 6.24
CA ARG A 16 13.67 1.46 5.64
C ARG A 16 12.80 1.43 4.38
N ILE A 17 11.58 1.96 4.44
CA ILE A 17 10.68 2.01 3.28
C ILE A 17 11.32 2.77 2.12
N ILE A 18 11.92 3.94 2.39
CA ILE A 18 12.60 4.74 1.36
C ILE A 18 13.77 3.95 0.76
N ARG A 19 14.60 3.32 1.61
CA ARG A 19 15.74 2.51 1.17
C ARG A 19 15.30 1.33 0.30
N LEU A 20 14.26 0.59 0.71
CA LEU A 20 13.81 -0.63 0.03
C LEU A 20 12.92 -0.32 -1.17
N GLY A 21 11.82 0.38 -0.95
CA GLY A 21 10.79 0.63 -1.97
C GLY A 21 11.17 1.70 -2.99
N PHE A 22 12.03 2.65 -2.62
CA PHE A 22 12.31 3.86 -3.39
C PHE A 22 13.80 4.03 -3.75
N ASP A 23 14.60 2.95 -3.68
CA ASP A 23 16.04 2.94 -3.95
C ASP A 23 16.84 3.97 -3.11
N GLY A 24 16.35 4.34 -1.92
CA GLY A 24 16.96 5.37 -1.08
C GLY A 24 16.65 6.81 -1.50
N GLU A 25 15.88 7.03 -2.56
CA GLU A 25 15.59 8.37 -3.09
C GLU A 25 14.39 9.02 -2.38
N GLN A 26 14.68 9.96 -1.46
CA GLN A 26 13.65 10.71 -0.75
C GLN A 26 12.72 11.50 -1.69
N SER A 27 13.27 12.08 -2.76
CA SER A 27 12.48 12.83 -3.76
C SER A 27 11.45 11.95 -4.47
N ARG A 28 11.79 10.68 -4.72
CA ARG A 28 10.87 9.71 -5.33
C ARG A 28 9.75 9.34 -4.37
N PHE A 29 10.06 9.13 -3.09
CA PHE A 29 9.06 8.89 -2.06
C PHE A 29 8.12 10.09 -1.87
N ALA A 30 8.66 11.32 -1.85
CA ALA A 30 7.86 12.53 -1.78
C ALA A 30 6.92 12.65 -2.99
N ARG A 31 7.44 12.43 -4.20
CA ARG A 31 6.65 12.47 -5.43
C ARG A 31 5.56 11.39 -5.46
N PHE A 32 5.84 10.21 -4.95
CA PHE A 32 4.86 9.13 -4.80
C PHE A 32 3.69 9.56 -3.90
N CYS A 33 3.99 10.16 -2.75
CA CYS A 33 2.97 10.70 -1.85
C CYS A 33 2.15 11.84 -2.51
N GLU A 34 2.79 12.72 -3.28
CA GLU A 34 2.11 13.80 -4.01
C GLU A 34 1.11 13.26 -5.04
N LEU A 35 1.54 12.29 -5.85
CA LEU A 35 0.68 11.66 -6.86
C LEU A 35 -0.52 10.97 -6.23
N LEU A 36 -0.32 10.26 -5.11
CA LEU A 36 -1.43 9.67 -4.35
C LEU A 36 -2.42 10.75 -3.87
N ARG A 37 -1.94 11.85 -3.27
CA ARG A 37 -2.83 12.92 -2.82
C ARG A 37 -3.60 13.59 -3.95
N ALA A 38 -2.99 13.71 -5.13
CA ALA A 38 -3.60 14.37 -6.29
C ALA A 38 -4.58 13.46 -7.03
N GLY A 39 -4.29 12.15 -7.10
CA GLY A 39 -5.06 11.19 -7.90
C GLY A 39 -6.15 10.44 -7.13
N LEU A 40 -6.15 10.50 -5.80
CA LEU A 40 -7.16 9.84 -4.98
C LEU A 40 -8.31 10.79 -4.59
N PRO A 41 -9.51 10.24 -4.31
CA PRO A 41 -10.61 11.01 -3.74
C PRO A 41 -10.19 11.74 -2.47
N ARG A 42 -10.73 12.95 -2.26
CA ARG A 42 -10.43 13.76 -1.08
C ARG A 42 -10.80 12.98 0.19
N GLY A 43 -9.91 13.02 1.18
CA GLY A 43 -10.12 12.32 2.46
C GLY A 43 -9.69 10.85 2.47
N THR A 44 -9.24 10.32 1.33
CA THR A 44 -8.65 8.98 1.26
C THR A 44 -7.36 8.90 2.09
N GLY A 45 -7.34 8.01 3.07
CA GLY A 45 -6.12 7.62 3.78
C GLY A 45 -5.30 6.63 2.96
N VAL A 46 -3.99 6.60 3.18
CA VAL A 46 -3.09 5.68 2.51
C VAL A 46 -2.13 5.07 3.51
N ALA A 47 -2.00 3.75 3.50
CA ALA A 47 -1.00 3.01 4.24
C ALA A 47 -0.17 2.10 3.32
N LEU A 48 1.10 1.91 3.65
CA LEU A 48 1.93 0.84 3.11
C LEU A 48 1.93 -0.34 4.06
N ARG A 49 1.99 -1.54 3.50
CA ARG A 49 2.06 -2.79 4.25
C ARG A 49 2.97 -3.80 3.58
N GLY A 50 3.04 -4.99 4.16
CA GLY A 50 3.72 -6.13 3.56
C GLY A 50 5.24 -5.97 3.60
N SER A 51 5.90 -6.54 2.59
CA SER A 51 7.35 -6.79 2.63
C SER A 51 8.20 -5.51 2.63
N VAL A 52 7.69 -4.38 2.12
CA VAL A 52 8.41 -3.09 2.19
C VAL A 52 8.54 -2.56 3.62
N VAL A 53 7.59 -2.91 4.49
CA VAL A 53 7.57 -2.53 5.90
C VAL A 53 8.37 -3.53 6.74
N THR A 54 8.11 -4.83 6.55
CA THR A 54 8.69 -5.91 7.36
C THR A 54 10.07 -6.37 6.87
N ASN A 55 10.48 -5.98 5.67
CA ASN A 55 11.63 -6.55 4.94
C ASN A 55 11.54 -8.09 4.78
N SER A 56 10.33 -8.66 4.86
CA SER A 56 10.11 -10.09 4.85
C SER A 56 8.75 -10.41 4.24
N ARG A 57 8.75 -11.26 3.22
CA ARG A 57 7.53 -11.73 2.56
C ARG A 57 6.74 -12.61 3.52
N TRP A 58 5.43 -12.37 3.61
CA TRP A 58 4.58 -13.04 4.59
C TRP A 58 4.47 -14.56 4.37
N GLU A 59 4.53 -15.02 3.12
CA GLU A 59 4.34 -16.44 2.75
C GLU A 59 5.51 -17.33 3.16
N ASP A 60 6.74 -16.86 2.97
CA ASP A 60 7.95 -17.69 2.99
C ASP A 60 9.12 -17.04 3.75
N GLY A 61 8.93 -15.84 4.30
CA GLY A 61 9.97 -15.11 5.04
C GLY A 61 11.07 -14.52 4.15
N THR A 62 10.92 -14.57 2.83
CA THR A 62 11.95 -14.13 1.89
C THR A 62 12.19 -12.63 2.01
N PRO A 63 13.46 -12.16 2.04
CA PRO A 63 13.74 -10.74 2.10
C PRO A 63 13.17 -9.94 0.91
N PHE A 64 12.94 -8.66 1.14
CA PHE A 64 12.55 -7.74 0.08
C PHE A 64 13.60 -7.73 -1.04
N ASP A 65 13.16 -7.81 -2.30
CA ASP A 65 14.02 -7.88 -3.49
C ASP A 65 15.04 -9.05 -3.49
N ALA A 66 14.77 -10.16 -2.79
CA ALA A 66 15.68 -11.32 -2.77
C ALA A 66 15.96 -11.94 -4.15
N LYS A 67 15.07 -11.74 -5.13
CA LYS A 67 15.24 -12.20 -6.53
C LYS A 67 15.98 -11.17 -7.40
N GLY A 68 16.45 -10.08 -6.81
CA GLY A 68 17.10 -8.96 -7.47
C GLY A 68 16.35 -7.64 -7.24
N PRO A 69 17.00 -6.50 -7.53
CA PRO A 69 16.39 -5.18 -7.33
C PRO A 69 15.05 -5.07 -8.04
N ARG A 70 14.07 -4.44 -7.36
CA ARG A 70 12.75 -4.10 -7.91
C ARG A 70 11.86 -5.30 -8.27
N THR A 71 12.10 -6.44 -7.63
CA THR A 71 11.30 -7.66 -7.83
C THR A 71 10.14 -7.79 -6.84
N SER A 72 10.24 -7.14 -5.68
CA SER A 72 9.16 -7.02 -4.71
C SER A 72 8.24 -5.84 -5.04
N ASP A 73 6.95 -6.04 -4.81
CA ASP A 73 5.88 -5.09 -5.00
C ASP A 73 5.71 -4.12 -3.82
N LEU A 74 5.00 -3.02 -4.07
CA LEU A 74 4.48 -2.14 -3.03
C LEU A 74 2.98 -2.36 -2.86
N ASP A 75 2.61 -2.86 -1.68
CA ASP A 75 1.22 -2.99 -1.27
C ASP A 75 0.73 -1.68 -0.65
N VAL A 76 -0.15 -0.99 -1.37
CA VAL A 76 -0.77 0.27 -0.94
C VAL A 76 -2.22 0.00 -0.54
N THR A 77 -2.53 0.26 0.73
CA THR A 77 -3.90 0.19 1.25
C THR A 77 -4.52 1.58 1.25
N LEU A 78 -5.60 1.74 0.50
CA LEU A 78 -6.43 2.94 0.44
C LEU A 78 -7.54 2.82 1.48
N VAL A 79 -7.77 3.87 2.26
CA VAL A 79 -8.71 3.87 3.39
C VAL A 79 -9.78 4.93 3.17
N GLY A 80 -11.04 4.52 3.17
CA GLY A 80 -12.19 5.41 3.05
C GLY A 80 -13.30 4.80 2.19
N ARG A 81 -14.55 5.21 2.41
CA ARG A 81 -15.71 4.65 1.68
C ARG A 81 -15.71 5.08 0.22
N ASP A 82 -15.49 6.35 -0.06
CA ASP A 82 -15.52 6.92 -1.42
C ASP A 82 -14.52 6.25 -2.36
N VAL A 83 -13.32 5.92 -1.87
CA VAL A 83 -12.31 5.24 -2.70
C VAL A 83 -12.65 3.78 -2.98
N MET A 84 -13.46 3.13 -2.14
CA MET A 84 -13.91 1.76 -2.38
C MET A 84 -14.88 1.67 -3.55
N GLU A 85 -15.68 2.71 -3.81
CA GLU A 85 -16.65 2.75 -4.91
C GLU A 85 -16.01 2.61 -6.29
N TYR A 86 -14.69 2.78 -6.40
CA TYR A 86 -13.94 2.57 -7.63
C TYR A 86 -13.79 1.09 -8.01
N TRP A 87 -13.95 0.16 -7.07
CA TRP A 87 -13.91 -1.27 -7.35
C TRP A 87 -15.25 -1.78 -7.87
N HIS A 88 -15.20 -2.68 -8.85
CA HIS A 88 -16.36 -3.47 -9.24
C HIS A 88 -16.89 -4.29 -8.07
N GLU A 89 -18.22 -4.47 -8.00
CA GLU A 89 -18.88 -5.18 -6.90
C GLU A 89 -18.36 -6.63 -6.71
N ALA A 90 -18.07 -7.32 -7.82
CA ALA A 90 -17.49 -8.67 -7.80
C ALA A 90 -16.01 -8.71 -7.36
N ALA A 91 -15.38 -7.55 -7.19
CA ALA A 91 -13.99 -7.38 -6.78
C ALA A 91 -13.86 -7.05 -5.29
N TYR A 92 -14.81 -7.51 -4.48
CA TYR A 92 -14.74 -7.47 -3.01
C TYR A 92 -14.44 -8.85 -2.44
N TYR A 93 -13.54 -8.93 -1.46
CA TYR A 93 -13.44 -10.10 -0.58
C TYR A 93 -14.53 -10.04 0.49
N ILE A 94 -14.79 -8.84 1.01
CA ILE A 94 -15.87 -8.57 1.96
C ILE A 94 -16.61 -7.32 1.47
N PRO A 95 -17.85 -7.46 0.95
CA PRO A 95 -18.62 -6.32 0.44
C PRO A 95 -18.68 -5.15 1.44
N GLY A 96 -18.36 -3.94 0.97
CA GLY A 96 -18.35 -2.72 1.79
C GLY A 96 -17.19 -2.58 2.80
N LEU A 97 -16.34 -3.60 2.95
CA LEU A 97 -15.22 -3.58 3.91
C LEU A 97 -13.86 -3.75 3.26
N HIS A 98 -13.69 -4.68 2.31
CA HIS A 98 -12.38 -5.04 1.80
C HIS A 98 -12.39 -5.53 0.36
N THR A 99 -11.58 -4.89 -0.49
CA THR A 99 -11.52 -5.19 -1.93
C THR A 99 -10.46 -6.22 -2.28
N LYS A 100 -10.49 -6.77 -3.50
CA LYS A 100 -9.38 -7.51 -4.10
C LYS A 100 -8.25 -6.56 -4.49
N PRO A 101 -6.98 -7.01 -4.50
CA PRO A 101 -5.87 -6.16 -4.93
C PRO A 101 -6.01 -5.82 -6.42
N LEU A 102 -6.07 -4.53 -6.74
CA LEU A 102 -5.87 -3.98 -8.07
C LEU A 102 -4.37 -3.99 -8.38
N GLY A 103 -3.99 -4.67 -9.44
CA GLY A 103 -2.60 -4.80 -9.89
C GLY A 103 -2.54 -5.30 -11.33
N ASP A 104 -1.34 -5.63 -11.80
CA ASP A 104 -1.11 -6.03 -13.20
C ASP A 104 -1.87 -7.30 -13.62
N LYS A 105 -2.26 -8.15 -12.65
CA LYS A 105 -3.04 -9.38 -12.92
C LYS A 105 -4.51 -9.09 -13.23
N ASP A 106 -5.06 -8.07 -12.60
CA ASP A 106 -6.49 -7.74 -12.61
C ASP A 106 -6.68 -6.22 -12.77
N PRO A 107 -6.18 -5.59 -13.87
CA PRO A 107 -6.17 -4.13 -13.99
C PRO A 107 -7.57 -3.52 -14.17
N ASP A 108 -8.52 -4.32 -14.64
CA ASP A 108 -9.87 -3.86 -14.97
C ASP A 108 -10.83 -3.85 -13.78
N ILE A 109 -10.42 -4.32 -12.59
CA ILE A 109 -11.34 -4.41 -11.44
C ILE A 109 -11.64 -3.05 -10.79
N ALA A 110 -10.83 -2.03 -11.08
CA ALA A 110 -11.01 -0.65 -10.62
C ALA A 110 -10.42 0.33 -11.66
N PRO A 111 -11.06 0.47 -12.84
CA PRO A 111 -10.48 1.16 -13.99
C PRO A 111 -10.22 2.65 -13.75
N GLY A 112 -10.98 3.29 -12.84
CA GLY A 112 -10.76 4.69 -12.46
C GLY A 112 -9.46 4.93 -11.67
N LEU A 113 -8.88 3.89 -11.05
CA LEU A 113 -7.64 4.00 -10.27
C LEU A 113 -6.43 3.36 -10.95
N ASN A 114 -6.63 2.46 -11.91
CA ASN A 114 -5.53 1.79 -12.58
C ASN A 114 -4.53 2.77 -13.26
N PRO A 115 -4.95 3.88 -13.91
CA PRO A 115 -4.00 4.85 -14.47
C PRO A 115 -3.06 5.47 -13.43
N LEU A 116 -3.57 5.80 -12.24
CA LEU A 116 -2.76 6.30 -11.12
C LEU A 116 -1.79 5.22 -10.63
N ARG A 117 -2.27 3.99 -10.46
CA ARG A 117 -1.44 2.85 -10.05
C ARG A 117 -0.28 2.63 -11.03
N GLU A 118 -0.54 2.67 -12.33
CA GLU A 118 0.48 2.52 -13.35
C GLU A 118 1.48 3.69 -13.37
N GLU A 119 1.02 4.92 -13.14
CA GLU A 119 1.90 6.07 -13.00
C GLU A 119 2.85 5.91 -11.80
N LEU A 120 2.34 5.47 -10.66
CA LEU A 120 3.14 5.17 -9.48
C LEU A 120 4.11 4.03 -9.74
N GLN A 121 3.67 2.95 -10.39
CA GLN A 121 4.53 1.83 -10.80
C GLN A 121 5.67 2.28 -11.71
N ARG A 122 5.42 3.17 -12.68
CA ARG A 122 6.47 3.78 -13.51
C ARG A 122 7.44 4.60 -12.68
N LEU A 123 6.94 5.37 -11.70
CA LEU A 123 7.76 6.19 -10.80
C LEU A 123 8.70 5.32 -9.94
N VAL A 124 8.18 4.26 -9.32
CA VAL A 124 8.96 3.40 -8.41
C VAL A 124 9.70 2.26 -9.09
N ARG A 125 9.40 2.02 -10.37
CA ARG A 125 10.02 0.98 -11.22
C ARG A 125 9.87 -0.45 -10.67
N ARG A 126 8.82 -0.69 -9.88
CA ARG A 126 8.45 -1.99 -9.30
C ARG A 126 6.92 -2.10 -9.28
N PRO A 127 6.34 -3.31 -9.18
CA PRO A 127 4.90 -3.46 -9.17
C PRO A 127 4.26 -2.68 -8.00
N VAL A 128 3.12 -2.05 -8.26
CA VAL A 128 2.32 -1.37 -7.23
C VAL A 128 0.92 -1.99 -7.26
N ASN A 129 0.48 -2.45 -6.09
CA ASN A 129 -0.85 -3.00 -5.91
C ASN A 129 -1.66 -2.09 -4.99
N PHE A 130 -2.90 -1.80 -5.39
CA PHE A 130 -3.85 -1.07 -4.58
C PHE A 130 -4.86 -2.03 -3.97
N GLN A 131 -5.18 -1.84 -2.71
CA GLN A 131 -6.31 -2.52 -2.08
C GLN A 131 -7.05 -1.50 -1.22
N ALA A 132 -8.37 -1.57 -1.16
CA ALA A 132 -9.16 -0.59 -0.42
C ALA A 132 -9.86 -1.22 0.79
N THR A 133 -10.03 -0.41 1.83
CA THR A 133 -10.84 -0.74 3.00
C THR A 133 -11.57 0.49 3.54
N SER A 134 -12.73 0.29 4.16
CA SER A 134 -13.54 1.38 4.70
C SER A 134 -13.06 1.83 6.08
N ASP A 135 -12.40 0.96 6.84
CA ASP A 135 -11.89 1.24 8.19
C ASP A 135 -10.58 0.50 8.43
N LEU A 136 -9.50 1.27 8.61
CA LEU A 136 -8.15 0.72 8.79
C LEU A 136 -7.97 -0.05 10.10
N ILE A 137 -8.65 0.37 11.18
CA ILE A 137 -8.56 -0.29 12.50
C ILE A 137 -9.27 -1.64 12.42
N LEU A 138 -10.49 -1.64 11.90
CA LEU A 138 -11.27 -2.85 11.72
C LEU A 138 -10.52 -3.83 10.80
N PHE A 139 -9.98 -3.33 9.70
CA PHE A 139 -9.17 -4.10 8.77
C PHE A 139 -7.92 -4.70 9.43
N ALA A 140 -7.16 -3.90 10.20
CA ALA A 140 -5.96 -4.36 10.87
C ALA A 140 -6.24 -5.47 11.89
N ARG A 141 -7.35 -5.33 12.62
CA ARG A 141 -7.78 -6.29 13.65
C ARG A 141 -8.32 -7.59 13.04
N ASP A 142 -9.25 -7.48 12.10
CA ASP A 142 -10.07 -8.62 11.65
C ASP A 142 -9.54 -9.29 10.38
N VAL A 143 -8.67 -8.62 9.62
CA VAL A 143 -8.14 -9.15 8.35
C VAL A 143 -6.63 -9.31 8.37
N LEU A 144 -5.88 -8.31 8.86
CA LEU A 144 -4.43 -8.38 8.90
C LEU A 144 -3.89 -9.19 10.09
N PHE A 145 -4.71 -9.58 11.07
CA PHE A 145 -4.28 -10.28 12.29
C PHE A 145 -3.04 -9.65 12.96
N GLY A 146 -2.96 -8.31 12.98
CA GLY A 146 -1.86 -7.57 13.60
C GLY A 146 -0.57 -7.46 12.78
N GLN A 147 -0.63 -7.68 11.46
CA GLN A 147 0.51 -7.38 10.58
C GLN A 147 0.85 -5.86 10.60
N PRO A 148 2.14 -5.50 10.60
CA PRO A 148 2.58 -4.10 10.58
C PRO A 148 2.17 -3.36 9.30
N TYR A 149 1.83 -2.08 9.45
CA TYR A 149 1.58 -1.15 8.36
C TYR A 149 2.11 0.24 8.75
N VAL A 150 2.30 1.12 7.76
CA VAL A 150 2.72 2.51 7.97
C VAL A 150 1.78 3.44 7.22
N THR A 151 1.14 4.34 7.95
CA THR A 151 0.30 5.38 7.34
C THR A 151 1.16 6.44 6.67
N LEU A 152 0.90 6.70 5.39
CA LEU A 152 1.54 7.76 4.60
C LEU A 152 0.68 9.03 4.54
N ILE A 153 -0.64 8.85 4.48
CA ILE A 153 -1.64 9.90 4.38
C ILE A 153 -2.76 9.53 5.36
N GLU A 154 -3.05 10.41 6.30
CA GLU A 154 -4.17 10.21 7.22
C GLU A 154 -5.51 10.30 6.47
N ALA A 155 -6.42 9.37 6.79
CA ALA A 155 -7.79 9.48 6.32
C ALA A 155 -8.45 10.71 6.96
N ALA A 156 -9.37 11.36 6.24
CA ALA A 156 -10.21 12.36 6.87
C ALA A 156 -11.02 11.70 7.99
N LYS A 157 -11.07 12.33 9.17
CA LYS A 157 -12.00 11.90 10.21
C LYS A 157 -13.40 12.29 9.75
N ASP A 158 -14.28 11.31 9.58
CA ASP A 158 -15.71 11.56 9.48
C ASP A 158 -16.09 12.40 10.71
N SER A 159 -16.49 13.65 10.46
CA SER A 159 -16.89 14.61 11.50
C SER A 159 -18.34 14.42 11.88
#